data_AF-A0ABD5TQW9-F1
#
_entry.id   AF-A0ABD5TQW9-F1
#
_cell.length_a   1.000
_cell.length_b   1.000
_cell.length_c   1.000
_cell.angle_alpha   90.00
_cell.angle_beta   90.00
_cell.angle_gamma   90.00
#
_symmetry.space_group_name_H-M   'P 1'
#
loop_
_entity.id
_entity.type
_entity.pdbx_description
1 polymer ?
#
loop_
_entity_poly.entity_id
_entity_poly.type
_entity_poly.pdbx_seq_one_letter_code
_entity_poly.pdbx_strand_id
1 'polypeptide(L)'
;MSTIRVVWGTATAPTAMASYDAALAEAGVENYNLVTVSSVIPADVDVEAVGTAPDLGPAGERLTVVEARATAAGPARVSAALAWARSEEGPGLFYEVAGETDGEDVENRVLEGLEAGQELRDWTFHEPNVCVETARAESGTYTTAVVLAVYGESTPIV
;
A
#
# COMPACT_ATOMS: atom_id res chain seq x y z
N MET A 1 8.76 -19.62 -0.45
CA MET A 1 8.31 -19.00 -1.71
C MET A 1 8.25 -17.50 -1.45
N SER A 2 8.74 -16.69 -2.38
CA SER A 2 8.65 -15.24 -2.29
C SER A 2 7.24 -14.81 -2.67
N THR A 3 6.52 -14.19 -1.74
CA THR A 3 5.17 -13.66 -1.93
C THR A 3 5.21 -12.16 -1.66
N ILE A 4 4.48 -11.37 -2.46
CA ILE A 4 4.19 -9.97 -2.15
C ILE A 4 2.85 -9.93 -1.42
N ARG A 5 2.80 -9.24 -0.28
CA ARG A 5 1.60 -9.15 0.55
C ARG A 5 1.04 -7.75 0.51
N VAL A 6 -0.21 -7.61 0.10
CA VAL A 6 -0.96 -6.35 0.21
C VAL A 6 -1.58 -6.28 1.60
N VAL A 7 -1.17 -5.28 2.36
CA VAL A 7 -1.56 -5.01 3.75
C VAL A 7 -2.04 -3.57 3.87
N TRP A 8 -2.83 -3.28 4.89
CA TRP A 8 -3.45 -1.97 5.01
C TRP A 8 -3.80 -1.64 6.45
N GLY A 9 -4.01 -0.35 6.70
CA GLY A 9 -4.36 0.14 8.02
C GLY A 9 -4.80 1.60 8.00
N THR A 10 -5.59 1.96 9.01
CA THR A 10 -6.03 3.31 9.29
C THR A 10 -5.92 3.59 10.78
N ALA A 11 -5.42 4.77 11.15
CA ALA A 11 -5.38 5.12 12.55
C ALA A 11 -5.48 6.62 12.79
N THR A 12 -5.99 6.96 13.97
CA THR A 12 -6.13 8.33 14.46
C THR A 12 -5.23 8.53 15.67
N ALA A 13 -4.51 9.64 15.72
CA ALA A 13 -3.61 9.96 16.82
C ALA A 13 -3.44 11.47 17.04
N PRO A 14 -2.80 11.89 18.15
CA PRO A 14 -2.59 13.31 18.45
C PRO A 14 -1.63 14.04 17.49
N THR A 15 -0.80 13.32 16.73
CA THR A 15 0.13 13.89 15.74
C THR A 15 0.09 13.10 14.43
N ALA A 16 0.45 13.74 13.32
CA ALA A 16 0.51 13.09 12.00
C ALA A 16 1.46 11.89 11.95
N MET A 17 2.56 11.92 12.71
CA MET A 17 3.51 10.79 12.73
C MET A 17 2.98 9.64 13.59
N ALA A 18 2.34 9.94 14.72
CA ALA A 18 1.73 8.92 15.57
C ALA A 18 0.54 8.24 14.88
N SER A 19 -0.21 8.96 14.03
CA SER A 19 -1.32 8.36 13.28
C SER A 19 -0.79 7.44 12.19
N TYR A 20 0.34 7.79 11.58
CA TYR A 20 1.00 6.93 10.60
C TYR A 20 1.59 5.67 11.25
N ASP A 21 2.33 5.82 12.34
CA ASP A 21 2.89 4.69 13.09
C ASP A 21 1.82 3.69 13.54
N ALA A 22 0.69 4.20 14.08
CA ALA A 22 -0.44 3.37 14.45
C ALA A 22 -1.13 2.69 13.26
N ALA A 23 -1.17 3.35 12.08
CA ALA A 23 -1.72 2.74 10.87
C ALA A 23 -0.79 1.64 10.33
N LEU A 24 0.53 1.81 10.44
CA LEU A 24 1.49 0.74 10.16
C LEU A 24 1.34 -0.44 11.13
N ALA A 25 0.99 -0.17 12.40
CA ALA A 25 0.75 -1.20 13.39
C ALA A 25 -0.52 -2.03 13.09
N GLU A 26 -1.58 -1.39 12.60
CA GLU A 26 -2.76 -2.13 12.11
C GLU A 26 -2.42 -2.99 10.87
N ALA A 27 -1.57 -2.48 9.99
CA ALA A 27 -1.05 -3.21 8.83
C ALA A 27 0.00 -4.29 9.20
N GLY A 28 0.48 -4.34 10.46
CA GLY A 28 1.46 -5.31 10.96
C GLY A 28 2.91 -5.05 10.53
N VAL A 29 3.25 -3.83 10.14
CA VAL A 29 4.58 -3.47 9.60
C VAL A 29 5.27 -2.30 10.35
N GLU A 30 4.81 -1.95 11.54
CA GLU A 30 5.31 -0.85 12.37
C GLU A 30 6.77 -1.03 12.83
N ASN A 31 7.20 -2.29 12.99
CA ASN A 31 8.52 -2.59 13.53
C ASN A 31 9.62 -2.72 12.48
N TYR A 32 9.37 -2.33 11.22
CA TYR A 32 10.32 -2.45 10.12
C TYR A 32 10.71 -1.10 9.54
N ASN A 33 11.91 -1.03 8.95
CA ASN A 33 12.34 0.10 8.15
C ASN A 33 11.83 -0.04 6.72
N LEU A 34 10.81 0.74 6.36
CA LEU A 34 10.21 0.67 5.03
C LEU A 34 11.10 1.37 3.97
N VAL A 35 11.35 0.68 2.86
CA VAL A 35 12.05 1.22 1.68
C VAL A 35 11.12 1.16 0.48
N THR A 36 10.72 2.33 -0.01
CA THR A 36 9.76 2.46 -1.09
C THR A 36 10.40 2.24 -2.47
N VAL A 37 9.68 1.54 -3.35
CA VAL A 37 10.13 1.23 -4.74
C VAL A 37 9.07 1.57 -5.78
N SER A 38 9.49 1.62 -7.05
CA SER A 38 8.72 2.15 -8.19
C SER A 38 7.74 1.15 -8.84
N SER A 39 7.09 0.27 -8.09
CA SER A 39 5.85 -0.41 -8.52
C SER A 39 5.89 -1.61 -9.51
N VAL A 40 6.98 -2.36 -9.65
CA VAL A 40 7.04 -3.57 -10.52
C VAL A 40 6.87 -4.89 -9.72
N ILE A 41 6.04 -5.81 -10.22
CA ILE A 41 5.90 -7.18 -9.71
C ILE A 41 6.80 -8.13 -10.52
N PRO A 42 7.69 -8.92 -9.88
CA PRO A 42 8.50 -9.93 -10.58
C PRO A 42 7.66 -11.10 -11.12
N ALA A 43 8.16 -11.76 -12.18
CA ALA A 43 7.37 -12.72 -12.96
C ALA A 43 6.80 -13.92 -12.19
N ASP A 44 7.57 -14.46 -11.25
CA ASP A 44 7.25 -15.69 -10.51
C ASP A 44 6.91 -15.41 -9.04
N VAL A 45 6.26 -14.27 -8.78
CA VAL A 45 5.88 -13.84 -7.43
C VAL A 45 4.37 -13.67 -7.34
N ASP A 46 3.76 -14.39 -6.40
CA ASP A 46 2.34 -14.24 -6.10
C ASP A 46 2.09 -12.97 -5.29
N VAL A 47 0.93 -12.36 -5.51
CA VAL A 47 0.45 -11.19 -4.78
C VAL A 47 -0.80 -11.58 -4.02
N GLU A 48 -0.77 -11.43 -2.70
CA GLU A 48 -1.88 -11.82 -1.81
C GLU A 48 -2.33 -10.61 -0.98
N ALA A 49 -3.63 -10.30 -1.02
CA ALA A 49 -4.23 -9.32 -0.12
C ALA A 49 -4.58 -10.00 1.23
N VAL A 50 -3.84 -9.65 2.27
CA VAL A 50 -3.87 -10.37 3.57
C VAL A 50 -4.32 -9.51 4.75
N GLY A 51 -4.49 -8.21 4.57
CA GLY A 51 -4.92 -7.28 5.61
C GLY A 51 -3.79 -6.87 6.53
N THR A 52 -3.41 -7.77 7.43
CA THR A 52 -2.31 -7.56 8.38
C THR A 52 -1.15 -8.47 8.01
N ALA A 53 0.07 -7.91 7.95
CA ALA A 53 1.27 -8.68 7.71
C ALA A 53 1.48 -9.73 8.81
N PRO A 54 1.98 -10.94 8.47
CA PRO A 54 2.50 -11.86 9.47
C PRO A 54 3.84 -11.34 10.03
N ASP A 55 4.47 -12.11 10.92
CA ASP A 55 5.89 -11.90 11.23
C ASP A 55 6.71 -12.11 9.95
N LEU A 56 7.42 -11.06 9.53
CA LEU A 56 8.26 -11.02 8.33
C LEU A 56 9.75 -10.99 8.67
N GLY A 57 10.10 -10.99 9.96
CA GLY A 57 11.46 -11.03 10.45
C GLY A 57 11.71 -10.10 11.64
N PRO A 58 12.98 -10.00 12.09
CA PRO A 58 13.35 -9.21 13.26
C PRO A 58 12.98 -7.73 13.15
N ALA A 59 12.55 -7.15 14.28
CA ALA A 59 12.32 -5.71 14.38
C ALA A 59 13.59 -4.90 14.02
N GLY A 60 13.40 -3.82 13.27
CA GLY A 60 14.47 -2.95 12.78
C GLY A 60 15.07 -3.40 11.44
N GLU A 61 14.67 -4.55 10.90
CA GLU A 61 15.06 -4.93 9.54
C GLU A 61 14.32 -4.12 8.47
N ARG A 62 14.88 -4.14 7.26
CA ARG A 62 14.35 -3.45 6.08
C ARG A 62 13.26 -4.27 5.42
N LEU A 63 12.11 -3.65 5.14
CA LEU A 63 11.07 -4.16 4.25
C LEU A 63 10.97 -3.30 2.99
N THR A 64 11.03 -3.94 1.83
CA THR A 64 10.81 -3.28 0.55
C THR A 64 9.31 -3.19 0.28
N VAL A 65 8.80 -2.00 -0.04
CA VAL A 65 7.36 -1.77 -0.19
C VAL A 65 7.03 -0.88 -1.39
N VAL A 66 5.83 -1.03 -1.94
CA VAL A 66 5.10 0.07 -2.60
C VAL A 66 4.10 0.60 -1.58
N GLU A 67 3.98 1.93 -1.44
CA GLU A 67 3.19 2.54 -0.37
C GLU A 67 2.23 3.61 -0.94
N ALA A 68 0.94 3.39 -0.76
CA ALA A 68 -0.08 4.42 -0.84
C ALA A 68 -0.36 4.97 0.57
N ARG A 69 -0.26 6.28 0.76
CA ARG A 69 -0.47 6.92 2.08
C ARG A 69 -1.11 8.29 1.97
N ALA A 70 -2.14 8.51 2.79
CA ALA A 70 -2.69 9.84 3.05
C ALA A 70 -2.72 10.13 4.55
N THR A 71 -2.47 11.38 4.95
CA THR A 71 -2.54 11.81 6.34
C THR A 71 -3.08 13.22 6.42
N ALA A 72 -4.04 13.46 7.31
CA ALA A 72 -4.74 14.73 7.44
C ALA A 72 -5.00 15.09 8.89
N ALA A 73 -5.07 16.40 9.18
CA ALA A 73 -5.68 16.91 10.40
C ALA A 73 -7.18 17.10 10.18
N GLY A 74 -8.00 16.74 11.16
CA GLY A 74 -9.45 16.88 11.00
C GLY A 74 -9.98 18.32 11.14
N PRO A 75 -11.17 18.62 10.58
CA PRO A 75 -12.08 17.68 9.93
C PRO A 75 -11.69 17.40 8.47
N ALA A 76 -11.45 16.13 8.15
CA ALA A 76 -11.06 15.69 6.82
C ALA A 76 -11.42 14.22 6.60
N ARG A 77 -11.30 13.75 5.36
CA ARG A 77 -11.35 12.34 5.00
C ARG A 77 -10.07 12.03 4.24
N VAL A 78 -9.42 10.92 4.58
CA VAL A 78 -8.22 10.43 3.89
C VAL A 78 -8.51 9.07 3.29
N SER A 79 -7.99 8.86 2.09
CA SER A 79 -8.07 7.59 1.38
C SER A 79 -6.71 7.21 0.79
N ALA A 80 -6.42 5.92 0.77
CA ALA A 80 -5.25 5.34 0.12
C ALA A 80 -5.69 4.10 -0.67
N ALA A 81 -5.16 3.92 -1.86
CA ALA A 81 -5.51 2.82 -2.75
C ALA A 81 -4.27 2.28 -3.46
N LEU A 82 -4.27 0.97 -3.63
CA LEU A 82 -3.26 0.26 -4.40
C LEU A 82 -3.97 -0.70 -5.36
N ALA A 83 -3.70 -0.57 -6.65
CA ALA A 83 -4.18 -1.48 -7.67
C ALA A 83 -3.03 -2.27 -8.29
N TRP A 84 -3.31 -3.49 -8.72
CA TRP A 84 -2.30 -4.33 -9.35
C TRP A 84 -2.87 -5.31 -10.36
N ALA A 85 -2.04 -5.62 -11.35
CA ALA A 85 -2.32 -6.65 -12.32
C ALA A 85 -1.03 -7.40 -12.65
N ARG A 86 -1.15 -8.72 -12.82
CA ARG A 86 -0.09 -9.58 -13.36
C ARG A 86 -0.34 -9.80 -14.84
N SER A 87 0.75 -9.93 -15.60
CA SER A 87 0.71 -10.27 -17.00
C SER A 87 0.82 -11.78 -17.22
N GLU A 88 0.28 -12.25 -18.34
CA GLU A 88 0.39 -13.64 -18.78
C GLU A 88 1.85 -14.04 -19.07
N GLU A 89 2.69 -13.05 -19.38
CA GLU A 89 4.14 -13.19 -19.60
C GLU A 89 4.93 -13.24 -18.28
N GLY A 90 4.26 -13.07 -17.13
CA GLY A 90 4.84 -13.18 -15.81
C GLY A 90 4.81 -11.87 -14.99
N PRO A 91 5.52 -10.81 -15.42
CA PRO A 91 5.68 -9.60 -14.60
C PRO A 91 4.34 -8.88 -14.42
N GLY A 92 4.28 -7.99 -13.43
CA GLY A 92 3.09 -7.20 -13.17
C GLY A 92 3.42 -5.79 -12.74
N LEU A 93 2.37 -5.03 -12.47
CA LEU A 93 2.46 -3.63 -12.05
C LEU A 93 1.63 -3.40 -10.79
N PHE A 94 2.15 -2.53 -9.94
CA PHE A 94 1.41 -1.81 -8.93
C PHE A 94 1.18 -0.37 -9.40
N TYR A 95 0.08 0.22 -8.95
CA TYR A 95 -0.17 1.66 -8.97
C TYR A 95 -0.71 2.07 -7.61
N GLU A 96 -0.24 3.21 -7.11
CA GLU A 96 -0.66 3.79 -5.84
C GLU A 96 -1.32 5.16 -6.03
N VAL A 97 -2.41 5.42 -5.31
CA VAL A 97 -3.05 6.73 -5.22
C VAL A 97 -3.47 6.97 -3.78
N ALA A 98 -3.25 8.17 -3.27
CA ALA A 98 -3.74 8.57 -1.96
C ALA A 98 -4.04 10.07 -1.90
N GLY A 99 -4.94 10.48 -1.02
CA GLY A 99 -5.25 11.89 -0.80
C GLY A 99 -6.34 12.17 0.24
N GLU A 100 -6.58 13.45 0.49
CA GLU A 100 -7.78 13.92 1.22
C GLU A 100 -9.00 13.90 0.28
N THR A 101 -9.61 12.73 0.13
CA THR A 101 -10.74 12.51 -0.79
C THR A 101 -11.55 11.31 -0.29
N ASP A 102 -12.57 10.89 -1.03
CA ASP A 102 -13.32 9.65 -0.72
C ASP A 102 -12.68 8.41 -1.35
N GLY A 103 -13.20 7.23 -0.97
CA GLY A 103 -12.67 5.95 -1.44
C GLY A 103 -12.91 5.74 -2.94
N GLU A 104 -14.04 6.23 -3.45
CA GLU A 104 -14.44 6.06 -4.85
C GLU A 104 -13.52 6.86 -5.79
N ASP A 105 -13.12 8.09 -5.39
CA ASP A 105 -12.16 8.89 -6.16
C ASP A 105 -10.79 8.20 -6.27
N VAL A 106 -10.23 7.69 -5.16
CA VAL A 106 -8.92 7.01 -5.23
C VAL A 106 -8.99 5.69 -5.97
N GLU A 107 -10.11 4.95 -5.87
CA GLU A 107 -10.33 3.69 -6.59
C GLU A 107 -10.35 3.92 -8.11
N ASN A 108 -11.13 4.90 -8.58
CA ASN A 108 -11.19 5.24 -10.00
C ASN A 108 -9.82 5.70 -10.52
N ARG A 109 -9.15 6.60 -9.79
CA ARG A 109 -7.85 7.15 -10.21
C ARG A 109 -6.74 6.10 -10.23
N VAL A 110 -6.74 5.15 -9.30
CA VAL A 110 -5.72 4.09 -9.27
C VAL A 110 -5.93 3.09 -10.40
N LEU A 111 -7.18 2.80 -10.77
CA LEU A 111 -7.52 1.93 -11.91
C LEU A 111 -7.18 2.61 -13.24
N GLU A 112 -7.54 3.89 -13.42
CA GLU A 112 -7.13 4.69 -14.60
C GLU A 112 -5.61 4.76 -14.72
N GLY A 113 -4.91 4.97 -13.60
CA GLY A 113 -3.45 4.98 -13.56
C GLY A 113 -2.86 3.64 -13.97
N LEU A 114 -3.41 2.54 -13.46
CA LEU A 114 -2.97 1.18 -13.81
C LEU A 114 -3.19 0.90 -15.29
N GLU A 115 -4.35 1.23 -15.86
CA GLU A 115 -4.66 1.06 -17.29
C GLU A 115 -3.66 1.83 -18.16
N ALA A 116 -3.46 3.12 -17.87
CA ALA A 116 -2.45 3.92 -18.59
C ALA A 116 -1.04 3.34 -18.43
N GLY A 117 -0.73 2.78 -17.26
CA GLY A 117 0.51 2.06 -17.00
C GLY A 117 0.66 0.81 -17.86
N GLN A 118 -0.41 0.03 -18.04
CA GLN A 118 -0.44 -1.17 -18.87
C GLN A 118 -0.24 -0.87 -20.35
N GLU A 119 -0.84 0.21 -20.87
CA GLU A 119 -0.71 0.64 -22.27
C GLU A 119 0.74 0.95 -22.69
N LEU A 120 1.62 1.21 -21.73
CA LEU A 120 3.04 1.47 -21.96
C LEU A 120 3.88 0.19 -22.09
N ARG A 121 3.26 -1.00 -22.10
CA ARG A 121 3.95 -2.29 -22.16
C ARG A 121 3.28 -3.18 -23.19
N ASP A 122 4.10 -3.99 -23.86
CA ASP A 122 3.63 -4.99 -24.82
C ASP A 122 3.25 -6.31 -24.11
N TRP A 123 2.52 -6.24 -23.01
CA TRP A 123 2.11 -7.38 -22.17
C TRP A 123 0.60 -7.53 -22.12
N THR A 124 0.14 -8.77 -21.99
CA THR A 124 -1.28 -9.07 -21.79
C THR A 124 -1.55 -9.23 -20.31
N PHE A 125 -2.39 -8.36 -19.73
CA PHE A 125 -2.68 -8.37 -18.30
C PHE A 125 -3.96 -9.13 -17.96
N HIS A 126 -3.95 -9.79 -16.81
CA HIS A 126 -5.16 -10.30 -16.16
C HIS A 126 -6.02 -9.16 -15.60
N GLU A 127 -7.24 -9.49 -15.17
CA GLU A 127 -8.11 -8.54 -14.48
C GLU A 127 -7.40 -7.90 -13.27
N PRO A 128 -7.51 -6.57 -13.10
CA PRO A 128 -6.86 -5.88 -12.00
C PRO A 128 -7.52 -6.22 -10.67
N ASN A 129 -6.72 -6.21 -9.63
CA ASN A 129 -7.15 -6.23 -8.24
C ASN A 129 -6.96 -4.83 -7.64
N VAL A 130 -7.75 -4.48 -6.64
CA VAL A 130 -7.67 -3.19 -5.95
C VAL A 130 -7.91 -3.36 -4.46
N CYS A 131 -7.19 -2.59 -3.66
CA CYS A 131 -7.39 -2.45 -2.23
C CYS A 131 -7.48 -0.95 -1.90
N VAL A 132 -8.50 -0.57 -1.14
CA VAL A 132 -8.79 0.83 -0.77
C VAL A 132 -9.05 0.90 0.71
N GLU A 133 -8.39 1.84 1.37
CA GLU A 133 -8.67 2.20 2.76
C GLU A 133 -9.11 3.66 2.85
N THR A 134 -10.07 3.92 3.73
CA THR A 134 -10.64 5.26 3.93
C THR A 134 -10.96 5.50 5.39
N ALA A 135 -10.50 6.62 5.93
CA ALA A 135 -10.79 7.01 7.30
C ALA A 135 -11.15 8.50 7.42
N ARG A 136 -11.86 8.85 8.49
CA ARG A 136 -12.23 10.24 8.80
C ARG A 136 -11.35 10.77 9.92
N ALA A 137 -10.81 11.97 9.72
CA ALA A 137 -10.14 12.74 10.75
C ALA A 137 -11.16 13.62 11.48
N GLU A 138 -11.23 13.47 12.80
CA GLU A 138 -12.04 14.33 13.66
C GLU A 138 -11.30 15.61 14.03
N SER A 139 -12.02 16.67 14.39
CA SER A 139 -11.39 17.94 14.78
C SER A 139 -10.45 17.73 15.98
N GLY A 140 -9.22 18.24 15.85
CA GLY A 140 -8.20 18.13 16.90
C GLY A 140 -7.39 16.83 16.89
N THR A 141 -7.59 15.96 15.89
CA THR A 141 -6.79 14.74 15.70
C THR A 141 -6.19 14.68 14.28
N TYR A 142 -5.22 13.80 14.12
CA TYR A 142 -4.68 13.42 12.82
C TYR A 142 -5.11 12.00 12.50
N THR A 143 -5.43 11.73 11.24
CA THR A 143 -5.76 10.39 10.76
C THR A 143 -4.93 10.05 9.55
N THR A 144 -4.47 8.80 9.49
CA THR A 144 -3.71 8.24 8.38
C THR A 144 -4.43 7.02 7.82
N ALA A 145 -4.43 6.87 6.50
CA ALA A 145 -4.77 5.65 5.79
C ALA A 145 -3.56 5.18 4.98
N VAL A 146 -3.25 3.89 5.02
CA VAL A 146 -2.16 3.25 4.28
C VAL A 146 -2.62 1.97 3.60
N VAL A 147 -2.10 1.74 2.39
CA VAL A 147 -2.14 0.45 1.70
C VAL A 147 -0.74 0.19 1.17
N LEU A 148 -0.14 -0.96 1.51
CA LEU A 148 1.23 -1.31 1.15
C LEU A 148 1.28 -2.66 0.43
N ALA A 149 2.11 -2.76 -0.60
CA ALA A 149 2.56 -4.05 -1.13
C ALA A 149 3.95 -4.36 -0.57
N VAL A 150 4.05 -5.37 0.28
CA VAL A 150 5.27 -5.76 1.00
C VAL A 150 5.96 -6.93 0.30
N TYR A 151 7.21 -6.73 -0.11
CA TYR A 151 7.97 -7.72 -0.86
C TYR A 151 8.67 -8.71 0.08
N GLY A 152 8.22 -9.97 0.09
CA GLY A 152 8.92 -11.06 0.75
C GLY A 152 9.01 -10.93 2.26
N GLU A 153 10.16 -11.30 2.80
CA GLU A 153 10.56 -11.17 4.21
C GLU A 153 11.53 -10.00 4.37
N SER A 154 11.73 -9.54 5.61
CA SER A 154 12.66 -8.47 5.90
C SER A 154 14.13 -8.88 5.69
N THR A 155 14.99 -7.88 5.55
CA THR A 155 16.44 -8.08 5.41
C THR A 155 17.23 -7.16 6.34
N PRO A 156 18.41 -7.56 6.83
CA PRO A 156 19.27 -6.67 7.61
C PRO A 156 19.58 -5.36 6.88
N ILE A 157 19.52 -4.26 7.62
CA ILE A 157 19.84 -2.90 7.12
C ILE A 157 21.29 -2.49 7.41
N VAL A 158 21.97 -3.19 8.33
CA VAL A 158 23.38 -3.03 8.73
C VAL A 158 24.11 -4.36 8.81
#